data_AF-A0A923QGL5-F1
#
_entry.id   AF-A0A923QGL5-F1
#
_cell.length_a   1.000
_cell.length_b   1.000
_cell.length_c   1.000
_cell.angle_alpha   90.00
_cell.angle_beta   90.00
_cell.angle_gamma   90.00
#
_symmetry.space_group_name_H-M   'P 1'
#
loop_
_entity.id
_entity.type
_entity.pdbx_description
1 polymer ?
#
loop_
_entity_poly.entity_id
_entity_poly.type
_entity_poly.pdbx_seq_one_letter_code
_entity_poly.pdbx_strand_id
1 'polypeptide(L)'
;MTGFLWFFRKWFWIVLAWFKAFANKPLVIPMPMDGSSGADSGAPLLVPVPLSQAIPGLPIDAVLACSADDIPPDERSRSKTGFYKFQVWLYSAYPPMQAGLPSIRPDPDRALSKAYTWLHRTQYGPPTLPAEYLGSPDLGALAVRGPYACYTRRCADGLYEWDLQSLRDFEHHEGLVQLGARVLFEVDATQRVLRAVAIDCALGRCTPGDSGWELAKRLALCSATTHLSLVRHFNWVHLASGAHLAIATRNRLPAAHALMRLLWPYVYATQQSNDTVTRGQMLRGGDFETTFSFNFEGMCQLFDRSYGECNFAMNDPVADARARQVLEQGFDTPTEQNLAALFGVMLDHAREYLALYYPVAAQGRSIEDLQSDTALKAWLDELNRLVPNGVGLRSDALSFEGLARLVASVIYMASAQHELLGSFLWNYQLWTHRQPIRVYANGQPEPMDVYQRLVNANFNLNVRRRALIGDFGYLALDPQGSACLQRFSARLEELQQTMAREPWAVWKLYPRVLKVNINA
;
A
#
# COMPACT_ATOMS: atom_id res chain seq x y z
N MET A 1 33.89 -17.71 13.14
CA MET A 1 34.08 -16.49 12.32
C MET A 1 32.77 -15.90 11.80
N THR A 2 31.80 -16.71 11.35
CA THR A 2 30.50 -16.24 10.79
C THR A 2 29.70 -15.31 11.72
N GLY A 3 29.65 -15.60 13.03
CA GLY A 3 28.90 -14.77 14.00
C GLY A 3 29.49 -13.38 14.24
N PHE A 4 30.81 -13.23 14.16
CA PHE A 4 31.50 -11.94 14.34
C PHE A 4 31.22 -11.02 13.14
N LEU A 5 31.40 -11.53 11.91
CA LEU A 5 31.09 -10.78 10.69
C LEU A 5 29.62 -10.34 10.61
N TRP A 6 28.70 -11.23 11.01
CA TRP A 6 27.28 -10.91 11.05
C TRP A 6 26.95 -9.77 12.01
N PHE A 7 27.61 -9.73 13.18
CA PHE A 7 27.38 -8.66 14.15
C PHE A 7 27.63 -7.27 13.54
N PHE A 8 28.77 -7.06 12.87
CA PHE A 8 29.08 -5.79 12.22
C PHE A 8 28.13 -5.48 11.07
N ARG A 9 27.85 -6.48 10.21
CA ARG A 9 26.94 -6.33 9.07
C ARG A 9 25.55 -5.90 9.51
N LYS A 10 24.99 -6.63 10.49
CA LYS A 10 23.71 -6.31 11.10
C LYS A 10 23.70 -4.89 11.66
N TRP A 11 24.70 -4.52 12.46
CA TRP A 11 24.73 -3.20 13.09
C TRP A 11 24.85 -2.07 12.08
N PHE A 12 25.66 -2.23 11.02
CA PHE A 12 25.74 -1.28 9.93
C PHE A 12 24.36 -1.00 9.31
N TRP A 13 23.63 -2.05 8.94
CA TRP A 13 22.31 -1.92 8.31
C TRP A 13 21.24 -1.39 9.28
N ILE A 14 21.33 -1.73 10.57
CA ILE A 14 20.47 -1.14 11.62
C ILE A 14 20.71 0.37 11.76
N VAL A 15 21.98 0.80 11.81
CA VAL A 15 22.31 2.23 11.94
C VAL A 15 21.86 2.99 10.68
N LEU A 16 22.03 2.41 9.49
CA LEU A 16 21.56 3.01 8.25
C LEU A 16 20.03 3.16 8.22
N ALA A 17 19.28 2.12 8.61
CA ALA A 17 17.82 2.17 8.71
C ALA A 17 17.36 3.20 9.76
N TRP A 18 17.99 3.21 10.94
CA TRP A 18 17.74 4.21 11.97
C TRP A 18 18.01 5.63 11.47
N PHE A 19 19.13 5.86 10.78
CA PHE A 19 19.48 7.18 10.23
C PHE A 19 18.43 7.65 9.23
N LYS A 20 17.92 6.77 8.36
CA LYS A 20 16.81 7.09 7.46
C LYS A 20 15.58 7.56 8.23
N ALA A 21 15.15 6.80 9.22
CA ALA A 21 13.97 7.13 10.01
C ALA A 21 14.13 8.44 10.79
N PHE A 22 15.32 8.66 11.35
CA PHE A 22 15.66 9.88 12.09
C PHE A 22 15.75 11.12 11.17
N ALA A 23 16.38 10.97 10.00
CA ALA A 23 16.56 12.06 9.05
C ALA A 23 15.28 12.39 8.27
N ASN A 24 14.32 11.46 8.20
CA ASN A 24 13.06 11.71 7.49
C ASN A 24 12.19 12.69 8.27
N LYS A 25 11.84 13.80 7.61
CA LYS A 25 10.91 14.79 8.13
C LYS A 25 9.65 14.83 7.28
N PRO A 26 8.48 15.07 7.90
CA PRO A 26 7.27 15.36 7.12
C PRO A 26 7.53 16.47 6.11
N LEU A 27 7.18 16.24 4.86
CA LEU A 27 7.32 17.24 3.82
C LEU A 27 6.40 18.44 4.10
N VAL A 28 6.93 19.64 3.83
CA VAL A 28 6.10 20.81 3.59
C VAL A 28 5.62 20.69 2.15
N ILE A 29 4.31 20.67 1.95
CA ILE A 29 3.72 20.58 0.62
C ILE A 29 3.68 22.01 0.07
N PRO A 30 4.41 22.34 -1.00
CA PRO A 30 4.39 23.68 -1.56
C PRO A 30 3.06 23.95 -2.26
N MET A 31 2.79 25.21 -2.58
CA MET A 31 1.75 25.53 -3.57
C MET A 31 2.13 24.92 -4.92
N PRO A 32 1.18 24.38 -5.70
CA PRO A 32 1.44 24.08 -7.10
C PRO A 32 1.87 25.36 -7.80
N MET A 33 2.99 25.31 -8.52
CA MET A 33 3.57 26.48 -9.17
C MET A 33 2.91 26.73 -10.53
N ASP A 34 2.59 27.99 -10.81
CA ASP A 34 2.28 28.42 -12.18
C ASP A 34 3.50 28.09 -13.04
N GLY A 35 3.31 27.35 -14.13
CA GLY A 35 4.43 26.92 -14.96
C GLY A 35 4.83 25.45 -14.81
N SER A 36 4.58 24.82 -13.66
CA SER A 36 5.06 23.46 -13.38
C SER A 36 4.05 22.34 -13.70
N SER A 37 2.89 22.73 -14.23
CA SER A 37 1.77 21.85 -14.57
C SER A 37 1.08 22.29 -15.86
N GLY A 38 1.00 21.37 -16.83
CA GLY A 38 0.08 21.43 -17.96
C GLY A 38 0.44 22.27 -19.19
N ALA A 39 -0.43 22.15 -20.20
CA ALA A 39 -0.25 22.64 -21.57
C ALA A 39 -0.01 24.15 -21.70
N ASP A 40 -0.50 24.93 -20.74
CA ASP A 40 -0.44 26.39 -20.79
C ASP A 40 0.92 26.95 -20.34
N SER A 41 1.74 26.15 -19.63
CA SER A 41 3.05 26.60 -19.14
C SER A 41 4.19 26.46 -20.13
N GLY A 42 4.00 25.69 -21.20
CA GLY A 42 5.09 25.26 -22.09
C GLY A 42 6.08 24.30 -21.43
N ALA A 43 5.86 23.87 -20.17
CA ALA A 43 6.67 22.82 -19.57
C ALA A 43 6.39 21.48 -20.27
N PRO A 44 7.41 20.64 -20.48
CA PRO A 44 7.19 19.33 -21.06
C PRO A 44 6.28 18.50 -20.17
N LEU A 45 5.30 17.82 -20.79
CA LEU A 45 4.44 16.88 -20.09
C LEU A 45 5.27 15.71 -19.57
N LEU A 46 4.90 15.19 -18.41
CA LEU A 46 5.47 13.94 -17.91
C LEU A 46 4.99 12.79 -18.80
N VAL A 47 5.93 12.13 -19.49
CA VAL A 47 5.64 10.95 -20.31
C VAL A 47 6.17 9.73 -19.57
N PRO A 48 5.30 8.88 -19.01
CA PRO A 48 5.77 7.67 -18.36
C PRO A 48 6.30 6.70 -19.41
N VAL A 49 7.38 6.01 -19.05
CA VAL A 49 8.05 5.00 -19.85
C VAL A 49 8.02 3.65 -19.13
N PRO A 50 8.21 2.52 -19.82
CA PRO A 50 8.38 1.23 -19.18
C PRO A 50 9.45 1.28 -18.07
N LEU A 51 9.23 0.53 -16.99
CA LEU A 51 10.12 0.55 -15.82
C LEU A 51 11.54 0.12 -16.18
N SER A 52 11.69 -0.78 -17.15
CA SER A 52 12.97 -1.19 -17.75
C SER A 52 13.77 -0.05 -18.36
N GLN A 53 13.09 0.98 -18.87
CA GLN A 53 13.70 2.19 -19.42
C GLN A 53 13.98 3.21 -18.31
N ALA A 54 13.03 3.41 -17.38
CA ALA A 54 13.19 4.37 -16.28
C ALA A 54 14.29 3.96 -15.28
N ILE A 55 14.43 2.65 -15.04
CA ILE A 55 15.36 2.08 -14.07
C ILE A 55 16.11 0.90 -14.73
N PRO A 56 17.26 1.17 -15.37
CA PRO A 56 18.08 0.13 -15.97
C PRO A 56 18.42 -0.98 -14.96
N GLY A 57 18.21 -2.22 -15.37
CA GLY A 57 18.40 -3.41 -14.55
C GLY A 57 17.11 -4.03 -13.99
N LEU A 58 15.94 -3.41 -14.20
CA LEU A 58 14.62 -4.01 -13.92
C LEU A 58 13.94 -4.43 -15.23
N PRO A 59 13.91 -5.72 -15.60
CA PRO A 59 13.28 -6.19 -16.84
C PRO A 59 11.75 -6.26 -16.67
N ILE A 60 11.11 -5.11 -16.49
CA ILE A 60 9.66 -4.97 -16.27
C ILE A 60 9.16 -3.95 -17.28
N ASP A 61 8.34 -4.40 -18.24
CA ASP A 61 7.91 -3.59 -19.38
C ASP A 61 6.45 -3.11 -19.27
N ALA A 62 5.60 -3.84 -18.54
CA ALA A 62 4.19 -3.50 -18.40
C ALA A 62 3.99 -2.33 -17.42
N VAL A 63 4.82 -2.26 -16.37
CA VAL A 63 4.75 -1.19 -15.37
C VAL A 63 5.35 0.09 -15.94
N LEU A 64 4.59 1.17 -15.90
CA LEU A 64 5.02 2.48 -16.38
C LEU A 64 5.47 3.38 -15.22
N ALA A 65 6.55 4.14 -15.42
CA ALA A 65 7.11 5.07 -14.44
C ALA A 65 7.69 6.33 -15.09
N CYS A 66 7.85 7.39 -14.29
CA CYS A 66 8.57 8.59 -14.71
C CYS A 66 10.09 8.32 -14.68
N SER A 67 10.82 8.73 -15.73
CA SER A 67 12.27 8.66 -15.72
C SER A 67 12.85 9.60 -14.66
N ALA A 68 14.02 9.26 -14.09
CA ALA A 68 14.62 10.09 -13.05
C ALA A 68 14.93 11.53 -13.52
N ASP A 69 15.20 11.71 -14.80
CA ASP A 69 15.50 13.02 -15.40
C ASP A 69 14.24 13.83 -15.68
N ASP A 70 13.08 13.18 -15.79
CA ASP A 70 11.77 13.81 -15.98
C ASP A 70 11.06 14.12 -14.66
N ILE A 71 11.57 13.66 -13.50
CA ILE A 71 10.99 14.00 -12.20
C ILE A 71 10.96 15.53 -12.03
N PRO A 72 9.79 16.14 -11.76
CA PRO A 72 9.65 17.58 -11.64
C PRO A 72 10.67 18.21 -10.66
N PRO A 73 11.27 19.36 -11.00
CA PRO A 73 12.30 19.99 -10.17
C PRO A 73 11.88 20.27 -8.72
N ASP A 74 10.58 20.55 -8.50
CA ASP A 74 10.00 20.80 -7.18
C ASP A 74 9.87 19.53 -6.32
N GLU A 75 9.75 18.35 -6.94
CA GLU A 75 9.77 17.06 -6.24
C GLU A 75 11.19 16.49 -6.11
N ARG A 76 12.10 16.90 -7.00
CA ARG A 76 13.43 16.31 -7.14
C ARG A 76 14.29 16.57 -5.91
N SER A 77 14.82 15.50 -5.34
CA SER A 77 15.78 15.59 -4.23
C SER A 77 17.11 14.95 -4.62
N ARG A 78 18.10 15.79 -4.97
CA ARG A 78 19.45 15.35 -5.35
C ARG A 78 20.13 14.59 -4.21
N SER A 79 19.94 15.03 -2.96
CA SER A 79 20.50 14.37 -1.78
C SER A 79 19.89 12.99 -1.56
N LYS A 80 18.55 12.84 -1.63
CA LYS A 80 17.89 11.53 -1.55
C LYS A 80 18.35 10.62 -2.71
N THR A 81 18.40 11.15 -3.93
CA THR A 81 18.83 10.39 -5.11
C THR A 81 20.27 9.89 -4.96
N GLY A 82 21.21 10.75 -4.54
CA GLY A 82 22.60 10.37 -4.31
C GLY A 82 22.74 9.33 -3.20
N PHE A 83 22.03 9.52 -2.09
CA PHE A 83 22.03 8.57 -0.97
C PHE A 83 21.47 7.20 -1.38
N TYR A 84 20.40 7.14 -2.17
CA TYR A 84 19.85 5.85 -2.63
C TYR A 84 20.70 5.17 -3.69
N LYS A 85 21.34 5.92 -4.60
CA LYS A 85 22.36 5.35 -5.51
C LYS A 85 23.50 4.71 -4.71
N PHE A 86 23.96 5.38 -3.66
CA PHE A 86 24.94 4.83 -2.73
C PHE A 86 24.42 3.58 -1.99
N GLN A 87 23.17 3.59 -1.53
CA GLN A 87 22.57 2.41 -0.88
C GLN A 87 22.44 1.21 -1.82
N VAL A 88 22.02 1.42 -3.06
CA VAL A 88 21.92 0.36 -4.08
C VAL A 88 23.30 -0.22 -4.36
N TRP A 89 24.32 0.63 -4.49
CA TRP A 89 25.71 0.17 -4.58
C TRP A 89 26.12 -0.65 -3.35
N LEU A 90 25.75 -0.22 -2.14
CA LEU A 90 26.02 -0.98 -0.90
C LEU A 90 25.34 -2.35 -0.87
N TYR A 91 24.18 -2.55 -1.51
CA TYR A 91 23.58 -3.89 -1.58
C TYR A 91 24.48 -4.90 -2.29
N SER A 92 25.25 -4.44 -3.28
CA SER A 92 26.22 -5.28 -3.98
C SER A 92 27.54 -5.38 -3.21
N ALA A 93 28.06 -4.24 -2.73
CA ALA A 93 29.39 -4.18 -2.09
C ALA A 93 29.42 -4.73 -0.65
N TYR A 94 28.32 -4.58 0.10
CA TYR A 94 28.21 -4.99 1.50
C TYR A 94 26.78 -5.47 1.83
N PRO A 95 26.33 -6.60 1.25
CA PRO A 95 24.91 -6.97 1.26
C PRO A 95 24.31 -7.07 2.67
N PRO A 96 23.01 -6.77 2.84
CA PRO A 96 22.33 -7.00 4.12
C PRO A 96 22.22 -8.48 4.48
N MET A 97 22.35 -9.36 3.49
CA MET A 97 22.28 -10.81 3.63
C MET A 97 23.65 -11.43 3.97
N GLN A 98 23.64 -12.56 4.69
CA GLN A 98 24.82 -13.38 4.95
C GLN A 98 24.43 -14.87 4.99
N ALA A 99 24.83 -15.61 3.95
CA ALA A 99 24.55 -17.03 3.83
C ALA A 99 25.10 -17.86 5.01
N GLY A 100 24.42 -18.98 5.30
CA GLY A 100 24.84 -19.95 6.31
C GLY A 100 24.62 -19.50 7.76
N LEU A 101 23.83 -18.45 7.99
CA LEU A 101 23.41 -18.09 9.34
C LEU A 101 22.36 -19.08 9.87
N PRO A 102 22.31 -19.32 11.19
CA PRO A 102 21.30 -20.17 11.79
C PRO A 102 19.90 -19.54 11.63
N SER A 103 18.87 -20.37 11.72
CA SER A 103 17.49 -19.91 11.87
C SER A 103 17.32 -19.03 13.11
N ILE A 104 16.30 -18.17 13.08
CA ILE A 104 15.86 -17.41 14.25
C ILE A 104 15.48 -18.35 15.41
N ARG A 105 15.46 -17.78 16.61
CA ARG A 105 15.07 -18.52 17.81
C ARG A 105 13.57 -18.89 17.72
N PRO A 106 13.16 -20.07 18.25
CA PRO A 106 11.75 -20.45 18.30
C PRO A 106 10.88 -19.52 19.14
N ASP A 107 11.46 -18.90 20.17
CA ASP A 107 10.80 -17.87 20.98
C ASP A 107 10.70 -16.56 20.17
N PRO A 108 9.47 -16.13 19.80
CA PRO A 108 9.27 -14.98 18.92
C PRO A 108 9.67 -13.66 19.59
N ASP A 109 9.49 -13.51 20.90
CA ASP A 109 9.84 -12.29 21.62
C ASP A 109 11.36 -12.14 21.70
N ARG A 110 12.09 -13.25 21.87
CA ARG A 110 13.56 -13.27 21.79
C ARG A 110 14.07 -13.04 20.38
N ALA A 111 13.41 -13.57 19.36
CA ALA A 111 13.76 -13.31 17.96
C ALA A 111 13.58 -11.81 17.64
N LEU A 112 12.40 -11.26 17.97
CA LEU A 112 12.07 -9.86 17.76
C LEU A 112 12.99 -8.92 18.56
N SER A 113 13.18 -9.12 19.86
CA SER A 113 14.07 -8.26 20.67
C SER A 113 15.51 -8.25 20.16
N LYS A 114 15.99 -9.38 19.60
CA LYS A 114 17.31 -9.43 18.97
C LYS A 114 17.33 -8.59 17.71
N ALA A 115 16.33 -8.67 16.84
CA ALA A 115 16.31 -7.95 15.56
C ALA A 115 15.92 -6.46 15.69
N TYR A 116 14.91 -6.18 16.51
CA TYR A 116 14.34 -4.87 16.84
C TYR A 116 14.97 -4.30 18.12
N THR A 117 16.17 -3.77 17.94
CA THR A 117 17.03 -3.27 19.01
C THR A 117 16.50 -1.99 19.68
N TRP A 118 17.15 -1.59 20.78
CA TRP A 118 16.89 -0.31 21.46
C TRP A 118 16.96 0.91 20.52
N LEU A 119 17.84 0.87 19.51
CA LEU A 119 18.05 1.99 18.60
C LEU A 119 16.79 2.25 17.78
N HIS A 120 16.14 1.21 17.25
CA HIS A 120 14.86 1.35 16.53
C HIS A 120 13.77 1.94 17.44
N ARG A 121 13.72 1.49 18.71
CA ARG A 121 12.74 1.94 19.70
C ARG A 121 12.82 3.44 20.01
N THR A 122 13.95 4.09 19.71
CA THR A 122 14.05 5.56 19.82
C THR A 122 13.24 6.31 18.77
N GLN A 123 12.89 5.66 17.65
CA GLN A 123 12.18 6.28 16.54
C GLN A 123 10.73 5.79 16.40
N TYR A 124 10.48 4.50 16.69
CA TYR A 124 9.16 3.88 16.49
C TYR A 124 8.83 2.85 17.58
N GLY A 125 7.54 2.60 17.85
CA GLY A 125 7.10 1.62 18.84
C GLY A 125 7.32 0.17 18.37
N PRO A 126 7.51 -0.81 19.28
CA PRO A 126 7.55 -2.22 18.90
C PRO A 126 6.21 -2.67 18.28
N PRO A 127 6.20 -3.73 17.45
CA PRO A 127 4.95 -4.27 16.93
C PRO A 127 4.12 -4.90 18.04
N THR A 128 2.80 -4.90 17.85
CA THR A 128 1.85 -5.57 18.74
C THR A 128 1.38 -6.87 18.09
N LEU A 129 1.30 -7.97 18.86
CA LEU A 129 0.79 -9.25 18.36
C LEU A 129 -0.74 -9.15 18.18
N PRO A 130 -1.28 -9.39 16.98
CA PRO A 130 -2.73 -9.41 16.75
C PRO A 130 -3.39 -10.54 17.55
N ALA A 131 -4.64 -10.31 17.99
CA ALA A 131 -5.39 -11.32 18.74
C ALA A 131 -5.62 -12.58 17.89
N GLU A 132 -5.74 -12.42 16.58
CA GLU A 132 -5.89 -13.48 15.58
C GLU A 132 -4.67 -14.42 15.50
N TYR A 133 -3.54 -14.03 16.10
CA TYR A 133 -2.30 -14.81 16.20
C TYR A 133 -2.06 -15.43 17.58
N LEU A 134 -3.02 -15.30 18.51
CA LEU A 134 -2.98 -15.99 19.79
C LEU A 134 -3.30 -17.48 19.58
N GLY A 135 -2.28 -18.32 19.73
CA GLY A 135 -2.39 -19.73 19.35
C GLY A 135 -2.26 -19.92 17.84
N SER A 136 -2.90 -20.92 17.26
CA SER A 136 -2.82 -21.09 15.80
C SER A 136 -3.52 -19.94 15.07
N PRO A 137 -2.97 -19.41 13.96
CA PRO A 137 -3.59 -18.30 13.24
C PRO A 137 -5.04 -18.58 12.85
N ASP A 138 -5.93 -17.67 13.23
CA ASP A 138 -7.35 -17.71 12.87
C ASP A 138 -7.55 -17.04 11.50
N LEU A 139 -7.51 -17.85 10.44
CA LEU A 139 -7.73 -17.35 9.07
C LEU A 139 -9.12 -16.74 8.88
N GLY A 140 -10.14 -17.23 9.59
CA GLY A 140 -11.51 -16.71 9.48
C GLY A 140 -11.63 -15.29 10.04
N ALA A 141 -10.99 -15.03 11.19
CA ALA A 141 -10.90 -13.70 11.74
C ALA A 141 -10.06 -12.76 10.84
N LEU A 142 -8.92 -13.23 10.31
CA LEU A 142 -8.08 -12.44 9.38
C LEU A 142 -8.78 -12.14 8.05
N ALA A 143 -9.73 -12.98 7.63
CA ALA A 143 -10.55 -12.76 6.44
C ALA A 143 -11.52 -11.57 6.58
N VAL A 144 -11.72 -11.05 7.78
CA VAL A 144 -12.63 -9.91 8.01
C VAL A 144 -12.00 -8.79 8.85
N ARG A 145 -10.79 -9.00 9.36
CA ARG A 145 -10.01 -8.05 10.17
C ARG A 145 -8.62 -7.83 9.61
N GLY A 146 -8.26 -6.56 9.54
CA GLY A 146 -6.92 -6.11 9.20
C GLY A 146 -6.68 -6.13 7.69
N PRO A 147 -5.42 -6.17 7.27
CA PRO A 147 -5.07 -5.92 5.88
C PRO A 147 -5.48 -7.05 4.92
N TYR A 148 -5.80 -8.24 5.43
CA TYR A 148 -6.17 -9.40 4.62
C TYR A 148 -7.66 -9.46 4.27
N ALA A 149 -8.50 -8.62 4.89
CA ALA A 149 -9.94 -8.57 4.63
C ALA A 149 -10.26 -8.29 3.16
N CYS A 150 -9.37 -7.58 2.46
CA CYS A 150 -9.51 -7.22 1.05
C CYS A 150 -9.48 -8.44 0.08
N TYR A 151 -9.07 -9.63 0.53
CA TYR A 151 -9.06 -10.84 -0.30
C TYR A 151 -10.37 -11.62 -0.26
N THR A 152 -11.19 -11.41 0.77
CA THR A 152 -12.40 -12.21 0.99
C THR A 152 -13.43 -11.86 -0.06
N ARG A 153 -13.84 -12.86 -0.84
CA ARG A 153 -14.91 -12.77 -1.83
C ARG A 153 -15.83 -13.99 -1.78
N ARG A 154 -17.07 -13.83 -2.20
CA ARG A 154 -18.03 -14.92 -2.31
C ARG A 154 -17.73 -15.82 -3.52
N CYS A 155 -17.88 -17.12 -3.34
CA CYS A 155 -17.81 -18.15 -4.36
C CYS A 155 -19.19 -18.43 -4.96
N ALA A 156 -19.23 -19.04 -6.15
CA ALA A 156 -20.49 -19.41 -6.81
C ALA A 156 -21.31 -20.45 -6.03
N ASP A 157 -20.65 -21.28 -5.22
CA ASP A 157 -21.26 -22.32 -4.37
C ASP A 157 -21.73 -21.79 -2.99
N GLY A 158 -21.62 -20.48 -2.76
CA GLY A 158 -22.04 -19.85 -1.51
C GLY A 158 -20.98 -19.82 -0.40
N LEU A 159 -19.81 -20.44 -0.61
CA LEU A 159 -18.65 -20.29 0.27
C LEU A 159 -17.99 -18.91 0.08
N TYR A 160 -17.01 -18.60 0.91
CA TYR A 160 -16.12 -17.45 0.71
C TYR A 160 -14.69 -17.94 0.50
N GLU A 161 -13.85 -17.13 -0.12
CA GLU A 161 -12.47 -17.52 -0.35
C GLU A 161 -11.46 -16.39 -0.30
N TRP A 162 -10.21 -16.81 -0.06
CA TRP A 162 -9.02 -16.14 -0.59
C TRP A 162 -8.50 -16.99 -1.73
N ASP A 163 -8.26 -16.39 -2.90
CA ASP A 163 -7.64 -17.07 -4.03
C ASP A 163 -6.35 -16.37 -4.45
N LEU A 164 -5.23 -17.04 -4.20
CA LEU A 164 -3.88 -16.58 -4.50
C LEU A 164 -3.12 -17.64 -5.29
N GLN A 165 -3.82 -18.56 -5.98
CA GLN A 165 -3.17 -19.67 -6.68
C GLN A 165 -2.27 -19.21 -7.83
N SER A 166 -2.52 -18.03 -8.41
CA SER A 166 -1.68 -17.44 -9.47
C SER A 166 -0.22 -17.25 -9.05
N LEU A 167 0.07 -17.17 -7.74
CA LEU A 167 1.44 -17.05 -7.24
C LEU A 167 2.32 -18.29 -7.54
N ARG A 168 1.72 -19.42 -7.91
CA ARG A 168 2.46 -20.65 -8.28
C ARG A 168 3.27 -20.47 -9.56
N ASP A 169 2.88 -19.53 -10.40
CA ASP A 169 3.44 -19.38 -11.75
C ASP A 169 4.80 -18.66 -11.76
N PHE A 170 5.28 -18.18 -10.61
CA PHE A 170 6.48 -17.35 -10.52
C PHE A 170 7.65 -18.06 -9.84
N GLU A 171 8.85 -17.73 -10.30
CA GLU A 171 10.09 -18.29 -9.81
C GLU A 171 10.40 -17.87 -8.36
N HIS A 172 10.89 -18.81 -7.55
CA HIS A 172 11.17 -18.58 -6.12
C HIS A 172 12.54 -19.14 -5.73
N HIS A 173 13.05 -18.67 -4.60
CA HIS A 173 14.35 -19.13 -4.08
C HIS A 173 14.36 -20.64 -3.85
N GLU A 174 15.48 -21.27 -4.17
CA GLU A 174 15.70 -22.70 -3.97
C GLU A 174 15.49 -23.11 -2.49
N GLY A 175 14.89 -24.28 -2.27
CA GLY A 175 14.63 -24.83 -0.95
C GLY A 175 13.42 -24.24 -0.23
N LEU A 176 12.70 -23.30 -0.86
CA LEU A 176 11.39 -22.86 -0.38
C LEU A 176 10.26 -23.72 -0.96
N VAL A 177 9.13 -23.73 -0.28
CA VAL A 177 7.88 -24.28 -0.79
C VAL A 177 7.26 -23.27 -1.75
N GLN A 178 6.76 -23.75 -2.89
CA GLN A 178 6.07 -22.92 -3.87
C GLN A 178 4.87 -22.20 -3.23
N LEU A 179 4.76 -20.89 -3.46
CA LEU A 179 3.64 -20.08 -2.97
C LEU A 179 2.37 -20.33 -3.79
N GLY A 180 1.25 -19.89 -3.23
CA GLY A 180 -0.06 -19.91 -3.87
C GLY A 180 -1.01 -20.87 -3.17
N ALA A 181 -2.06 -20.28 -2.60
CA ALA A 181 -3.06 -20.98 -1.82
C ALA A 181 -4.46 -20.47 -2.17
N ARG A 182 -5.43 -21.38 -2.09
CA ARG A 182 -6.85 -21.02 -2.03
C ARG A 182 -7.39 -21.45 -0.68
N VAL A 183 -7.93 -20.51 0.09
CA VAL A 183 -8.57 -20.78 1.39
C VAL A 183 -10.06 -20.70 1.19
N LEU A 184 -10.80 -21.74 1.54
CA LEU A 184 -12.26 -21.73 1.53
C LEU A 184 -12.79 -21.51 2.94
N PHE A 185 -13.80 -20.67 3.06
CA PHE A 185 -14.47 -20.33 4.31
C PHE A 185 -15.97 -20.63 4.23
N GLU A 186 -16.50 -21.17 5.31
CA GLU A 186 -17.94 -21.25 5.56
C GLU A 186 -18.38 -20.15 6.55
N VAL A 187 -19.66 -19.79 6.50
CA VAL A 187 -20.26 -18.86 7.47
C VAL A 187 -20.78 -19.66 8.67
N ASP A 188 -20.26 -19.37 9.85
CA ASP A 188 -20.95 -19.72 11.09
C ASP A 188 -21.94 -18.60 11.41
N ALA A 189 -23.20 -18.80 11.03
CA ALA A 189 -24.27 -17.81 11.24
C ALA A 189 -24.59 -17.57 12.73
N THR A 190 -24.27 -18.52 13.62
CA THR A 190 -24.54 -18.40 15.06
C THR A 190 -23.52 -17.46 15.70
N GLN A 191 -22.25 -17.64 15.35
CA GLN A 191 -21.16 -16.80 15.84
C GLN A 191 -20.92 -15.55 14.98
N ARG A 192 -21.54 -15.48 13.80
CA ARG A 192 -21.37 -14.43 12.79
C ARG A 192 -19.91 -14.26 12.36
N VAL A 193 -19.22 -15.38 12.16
CA VAL A 193 -17.80 -15.42 11.75
C VAL A 193 -17.60 -16.29 10.51
N LEU A 194 -16.46 -16.11 9.85
CA LEU A 194 -15.97 -17.05 8.84
C LEU A 194 -15.13 -18.14 9.51
N ARG A 195 -15.22 -19.37 9.00
CA ARG A 195 -14.37 -20.50 9.42
C ARG A 195 -13.67 -21.10 8.21
N ALA A 196 -12.35 -21.20 8.26
CA ALA A 196 -11.59 -21.85 7.19
C ALA A 196 -11.85 -23.36 7.21
N VAL A 197 -12.36 -23.91 6.11
CA VAL A 197 -12.77 -25.32 5.99
C VAL A 197 -11.86 -26.13 5.07
N ALA A 198 -11.14 -25.47 4.15
CA ALA A 198 -10.17 -26.13 3.30
C ALA A 198 -9.10 -25.15 2.81
N ILE A 199 -7.90 -25.66 2.55
CA ILE A 199 -6.80 -24.93 1.92
C ILE A 199 -6.23 -25.80 0.80
N ASP A 200 -6.30 -25.30 -0.44
CA ASP A 200 -5.63 -25.91 -1.59
C ASP A 200 -4.28 -25.21 -1.80
N CYS A 201 -3.17 -25.90 -1.54
CA CYS A 201 -1.81 -25.35 -1.68
C CYS A 201 -0.82 -26.39 -2.21
N ALA A 202 0.49 -26.10 -2.16
CA ALA A 202 1.55 -27.02 -2.59
C ALA A 202 1.57 -28.37 -1.83
N LEU A 203 0.88 -28.46 -0.68
CA LEU A 203 0.72 -29.70 0.08
C LEU A 203 -0.48 -30.56 -0.38
N GLY A 204 -1.19 -30.13 -1.43
CA GLY A 204 -2.49 -30.65 -1.79
C GLY A 204 -3.62 -29.91 -1.06
N ARG A 205 -4.78 -30.56 -0.96
CA ARG A 205 -5.93 -30.04 -0.20
C ARG A 205 -5.80 -30.49 1.26
N CYS A 206 -5.81 -29.53 2.17
CA CYS A 206 -5.83 -29.78 3.61
C CYS A 206 -7.14 -29.25 4.23
N THR A 207 -7.65 -29.95 5.22
CA THR A 207 -8.85 -29.62 6.00
C THR A 207 -8.53 -29.61 7.50
N PRO A 208 -9.34 -28.95 8.35
CA PRO A 208 -9.13 -28.97 9.80
C PRO A 208 -9.06 -30.40 10.34
N GLY A 209 -7.97 -30.72 11.05
CA GLY A 209 -7.69 -32.05 11.59
C GLY A 209 -6.61 -32.82 10.83
N ASP A 210 -6.33 -32.46 9.57
CA ASP A 210 -5.22 -33.03 8.82
C ASP A 210 -3.87 -32.63 9.43
N SER A 211 -2.88 -33.53 9.39
CA SER A 211 -1.53 -33.25 9.89
C SER A 211 -0.83 -32.09 9.18
N GLY A 212 -1.21 -31.81 7.93
CA GLY A 212 -0.72 -30.69 7.12
C GLY A 212 -1.42 -29.35 7.38
N TRP A 213 -2.51 -29.31 8.16
CA TRP A 213 -3.36 -28.13 8.32
C TRP A 213 -2.60 -26.88 8.81
N GLU A 214 -1.75 -27.03 9.81
CA GLU A 214 -0.98 -25.91 10.37
C GLU A 214 0.04 -25.35 9.37
N LEU A 215 0.69 -26.21 8.58
CA LEU A 215 1.60 -25.78 7.53
C LEU A 215 0.84 -25.14 6.36
N ALA A 216 -0.33 -25.67 6.00
CA ALA A 216 -1.19 -25.10 4.98
C ALA A 216 -1.66 -23.68 5.35
N LYS A 217 -2.03 -23.43 6.61
CA LYS A 217 -2.35 -22.08 7.12
C LYS A 217 -1.16 -21.12 6.99
N ARG A 218 0.04 -21.57 7.36
CA ARG A 218 1.27 -20.78 7.19
C ARG A 218 1.57 -20.47 5.73
N LEU A 219 1.39 -21.42 4.81
CA LEU A 219 1.54 -21.20 3.37
C LEU A 219 0.51 -20.21 2.82
N ALA A 220 -0.75 -20.30 3.27
CA ALA A 220 -1.79 -19.36 2.90
C ALA A 220 -1.45 -17.93 3.36
N LEU A 221 -0.99 -17.77 4.59
CA LEU A 221 -0.56 -16.49 5.13
C LEU A 221 0.72 -15.94 4.47
N CYS A 222 1.69 -16.81 4.17
CA CYS A 222 2.88 -16.44 3.41
C CYS A 222 2.51 -15.95 1.99
N SER A 223 1.56 -16.62 1.35
CA SER A 223 1.02 -16.21 0.04
C SER A 223 0.31 -14.85 0.13
N ALA A 224 -0.58 -14.70 1.12
CA ALA A 224 -1.35 -13.48 1.31
C ALA A 224 -0.45 -12.28 1.62
N THR A 225 0.52 -12.43 2.52
CA THR A 225 1.42 -11.33 2.87
C THR A 225 2.38 -10.96 1.75
N THR A 226 2.85 -11.94 0.97
CA THR A 226 3.70 -11.67 -0.20
C THR A 226 2.93 -10.91 -1.27
N HIS A 227 1.72 -11.39 -1.63
CA HIS A 227 0.87 -10.68 -2.59
C HIS A 227 0.47 -9.30 -2.09
N LEU A 228 0.15 -9.17 -0.80
CA LEU A 228 -0.24 -7.89 -0.23
C LEU A 228 0.88 -6.86 -0.32
N SER A 229 2.10 -7.23 0.08
CA SER A 229 3.25 -6.31 0.05
C SER A 229 3.72 -5.97 -1.35
N LEU A 230 3.84 -6.96 -2.23
CA LEU A 230 4.41 -6.77 -3.57
C LEU A 230 3.37 -6.25 -4.56
N VAL A 231 2.17 -6.84 -4.56
CA VAL A 231 1.13 -6.54 -5.55
C VAL A 231 0.21 -5.43 -5.04
N ARG A 232 -0.59 -5.67 -4.01
CA ARG A 232 -1.64 -4.70 -3.62
C ARG A 232 -1.06 -3.40 -3.09
N HIS A 233 0.01 -3.46 -2.31
CA HIS A 233 0.68 -2.28 -1.77
C HIS A 233 1.59 -1.66 -2.83
N PHE A 234 2.72 -2.28 -3.16
CA PHE A 234 3.70 -1.60 -3.99
C PHE A 234 3.25 -1.46 -5.45
N ASN A 235 2.91 -2.56 -6.14
CA ASN A 235 2.54 -2.48 -7.54
C ASN A 235 1.26 -1.64 -7.76
N TRP A 236 0.18 -1.89 -7.01
CA TRP A 236 -1.11 -1.26 -7.27
C TRP A 236 -1.26 0.14 -6.68
N VAL A 237 -0.91 0.36 -5.41
CA VAL A 237 -1.04 1.70 -4.79
C VAL A 237 0.04 2.64 -5.29
N HIS A 238 1.31 2.23 -5.31
CA HIS A 238 2.39 3.14 -5.75
C HIS A 238 2.49 3.27 -7.26
N LEU A 239 2.62 2.16 -7.99
CA LEU A 239 3.02 2.21 -9.40
C LEU A 239 1.83 2.36 -10.34
N ALA A 240 0.82 1.49 -10.23
CA ALA A 240 -0.34 1.46 -11.14
C ALA A 240 -1.37 2.57 -10.88
N SER A 241 -1.47 3.06 -9.64
CA SER A 241 -2.43 4.10 -9.27
C SER A 241 -1.75 5.43 -8.95
N GLY A 242 -0.96 5.47 -7.88
CA GLY A 242 -0.40 6.71 -7.32
C GLY A 242 0.50 7.48 -8.29
N ALA A 243 1.39 6.77 -9.01
CA ALA A 243 2.26 7.39 -10.00
C ALA A 243 1.45 8.06 -11.13
N HIS A 244 0.45 7.36 -11.66
CA HIS A 244 -0.35 7.84 -12.78
C HIS A 244 -1.30 8.97 -12.40
N LEU A 245 -1.83 8.93 -11.18
CA LEU A 245 -2.59 10.05 -10.61
C LEU A 245 -1.73 11.31 -10.49
N ALA A 246 -0.50 11.18 -10.03
CA ALA A 246 0.42 12.31 -9.95
C ALA A 246 0.78 12.86 -11.34
N ILE A 247 1.02 11.99 -12.32
CA ILE A 247 1.29 12.37 -13.71
C ILE A 247 0.10 13.11 -14.33
N ALA A 248 -1.09 12.51 -14.33
CA ALA A 248 -2.28 13.10 -14.95
C ALA A 248 -2.66 14.43 -14.29
N THR A 249 -2.62 14.49 -12.95
CA THR A 249 -2.92 15.71 -12.19
C THR A 249 -1.98 16.84 -12.60
N ARG A 250 -0.67 16.58 -12.67
CA ARG A 250 0.32 17.58 -13.09
C ARG A 250 0.21 17.94 -14.58
N ASN A 251 -0.07 16.96 -15.44
CA ASN A 251 -0.13 17.18 -16.88
C ASN A 251 -1.39 17.95 -17.33
N ARG A 252 -2.50 17.85 -16.60
CA ARG A 252 -3.81 18.29 -17.12
C ARG A 252 -4.53 19.33 -16.28
N LEU A 253 -4.24 19.44 -14.99
CA LEU A 253 -4.89 20.42 -14.14
C LEU A 253 -3.95 21.63 -13.95
N PRO A 254 -4.35 22.84 -14.39
CA PRO A 254 -3.60 24.05 -14.09
C PRO A 254 -3.43 24.28 -12.58
N ALA A 255 -2.37 24.98 -12.18
CA ALA A 255 -2.13 25.32 -10.77
C ALA A 255 -3.32 26.05 -10.11
N ALA A 256 -4.04 26.89 -10.86
CA ALA A 256 -5.24 27.59 -10.39
C ALA A 256 -6.54 26.76 -10.44
N HIS A 257 -6.50 25.51 -10.90
CA HIS A 257 -7.68 24.65 -10.97
C HIS A 257 -8.07 24.14 -9.57
N ALA A 258 -9.37 24.12 -9.26
CA ALA A 258 -9.85 23.69 -7.94
C ALA A 258 -9.44 22.25 -7.59
N LEU A 259 -9.59 21.31 -8.53
CA LEU A 259 -9.09 19.94 -8.35
C LEU A 259 -7.58 19.83 -8.16
N MET A 260 -6.77 20.68 -8.81
CA MET A 260 -5.32 20.71 -8.57
C MET A 260 -5.06 21.06 -7.11
N ARG A 261 -5.68 22.13 -6.59
CA ARG A 261 -5.53 22.54 -5.18
C ARG A 261 -5.95 21.44 -4.21
N LEU A 262 -7.06 20.75 -4.50
CA LEU A 262 -7.57 19.67 -3.66
C LEU A 262 -6.66 18.44 -3.69
N LEU A 263 -6.23 17.99 -4.87
CA LEU A 263 -5.53 16.72 -5.04
C LEU A 263 -4.02 16.81 -4.81
N TRP A 264 -3.44 18.01 -4.95
CA TRP A 264 -2.01 18.26 -4.79
C TRP A 264 -1.37 17.62 -3.55
N PRO A 265 -1.93 17.75 -2.33
CA PRO A 265 -1.27 17.20 -1.15
C PRO A 265 -1.19 15.67 -1.18
N TYR A 266 -2.04 15.00 -1.94
CA TYR A 266 -2.10 13.54 -2.08
C TYR A 266 -1.13 12.98 -3.12
N VAL A 267 -0.72 13.80 -4.10
CA VAL A 267 0.13 13.37 -5.22
C VAL A 267 1.55 13.96 -5.20
N TYR A 268 1.78 15.02 -4.42
CA TYR A 268 3.07 15.69 -4.37
C TYR A 268 4.20 14.78 -3.86
N ALA A 269 5.33 14.85 -4.55
CA ALA A 269 6.55 14.07 -4.33
C ALA A 269 6.42 12.54 -4.55
N THR A 270 5.31 12.08 -5.12
CA THR A 270 5.11 10.67 -5.46
C THR A 270 6.13 10.17 -6.48
N GLN A 271 6.49 10.97 -7.50
CA GLN A 271 7.42 10.50 -8.54
C GLN A 271 8.83 10.29 -7.99
N GLN A 272 9.33 11.27 -7.21
CA GLN A 272 10.64 11.14 -6.55
C GLN A 272 10.66 9.95 -5.58
N SER A 273 9.60 9.79 -4.79
CA SER A 273 9.51 8.67 -3.85
C SER A 273 9.51 7.34 -4.56
N ASN A 274 8.66 7.17 -5.58
CA ASN A 274 8.54 5.91 -6.30
C ASN A 274 9.83 5.53 -7.02
N ASP A 275 10.53 6.45 -7.70
CA ASP A 275 11.85 6.15 -8.29
C ASP A 275 12.84 5.63 -7.24
N THR A 276 12.91 6.35 -6.11
CA THR A 276 13.86 6.09 -5.04
C THR A 276 13.61 4.74 -4.36
N VAL A 277 12.35 4.48 -4.03
CA VAL A 277 11.92 3.24 -3.35
C VAL A 277 12.01 2.05 -4.29
N THR A 278 11.62 2.20 -5.56
CA THR A 278 11.72 1.13 -6.57
C THR A 278 13.16 0.65 -6.71
N ARG A 279 14.13 1.57 -6.78
CA ARG A 279 15.55 1.22 -6.81
C ARG A 279 15.99 0.47 -5.54
N GLY A 280 15.53 0.92 -4.37
CA GLY A 280 15.90 0.31 -3.09
C GLY A 280 15.24 -1.06 -2.81
N GLN A 281 14.07 -1.31 -3.38
CA GLN A 281 13.27 -2.51 -3.10
C GLN A 281 13.38 -3.57 -4.20
N MET A 282 13.39 -3.15 -5.47
CA MET A 282 13.23 -4.05 -6.60
C MET A 282 14.54 -4.41 -7.32
N LEU A 283 15.57 -3.55 -7.31
CA LEU A 283 16.86 -3.93 -7.92
C LEU A 283 17.45 -5.14 -7.19
N ARG A 284 18.30 -5.93 -7.87
CA ARG A 284 18.93 -7.13 -7.30
C ARG A 284 19.57 -6.84 -5.93
N GLY A 285 19.30 -7.70 -4.96
CA GLY A 285 19.72 -7.49 -3.56
C GLY A 285 18.87 -6.49 -2.77
N GLY A 286 17.85 -5.91 -3.40
CA GLY A 286 16.84 -5.03 -2.81
C GLY A 286 15.93 -5.74 -1.82
N ASP A 287 15.09 -4.97 -1.12
CA ASP A 287 14.26 -5.48 -0.02
C ASP A 287 13.34 -6.63 -0.43
N PHE A 288 12.73 -6.60 -1.62
CA PHE A 288 11.72 -7.58 -1.99
C PHE A 288 12.29 -8.98 -2.24
N GLU A 289 13.25 -9.10 -3.15
CA GLU A 289 13.93 -10.37 -3.43
C GLU A 289 14.59 -10.95 -2.17
N THR A 290 15.19 -10.11 -1.32
CA THR A 290 15.95 -10.58 -0.15
C THR A 290 15.08 -10.92 1.06
N THR A 291 13.80 -10.54 1.03
CA THR A 291 12.83 -10.79 2.12
C THR A 291 11.83 -11.88 1.75
N PHE A 292 11.14 -11.75 0.62
CA PHE A 292 10.04 -12.64 0.24
C PHE A 292 10.51 -13.89 -0.49
N SER A 293 9.60 -14.82 -0.78
CA SER A 293 9.93 -16.12 -1.40
C SER A 293 10.40 -16.02 -2.85
N PHE A 294 9.94 -15.04 -3.61
CA PHE A 294 10.33 -14.89 -5.01
C PHE A 294 11.80 -14.46 -5.13
N ASN A 295 12.50 -15.03 -6.11
CA ASN A 295 13.78 -14.50 -6.53
C ASN A 295 13.56 -13.27 -7.43
N PHE A 296 14.63 -12.65 -7.91
CA PHE A 296 14.54 -11.44 -8.70
C PHE A 296 13.67 -11.62 -9.96
N GLU A 297 13.87 -12.72 -10.68
CA GLU A 297 13.18 -13.05 -11.93
C GLU A 297 11.67 -13.24 -11.68
N GLY A 298 11.30 -14.09 -10.72
CA GLY A 298 9.90 -14.32 -10.36
C GLY A 298 9.22 -13.08 -9.80
N MET A 299 9.93 -12.24 -9.05
CA MET A 299 9.42 -10.94 -8.61
C MET A 299 9.14 -10.02 -9.83
N CYS A 300 10.05 -9.91 -10.80
CA CYS A 300 9.82 -9.08 -11.99
C CYS A 300 8.61 -9.57 -12.79
N GLN A 301 8.50 -10.89 -13.01
CA GLN A 301 7.35 -11.52 -13.68
C GLN A 301 6.03 -11.23 -12.95
N LEU A 302 6.02 -11.31 -11.62
CA LEU A 302 4.85 -11.00 -10.80
C LEU A 302 4.40 -9.55 -11.00
N PHE A 303 5.33 -8.60 -10.98
CA PHE A 303 5.03 -7.19 -11.17
C PHE A 303 4.46 -6.91 -12.57
N ASP A 304 5.08 -7.44 -13.61
CA ASP A 304 4.60 -7.28 -14.98
C ASP A 304 3.18 -7.83 -15.16
N ARG A 305 2.93 -9.06 -14.68
CA ARG A 305 1.62 -9.70 -14.84
C ARG A 305 0.54 -9.02 -14.02
N SER A 306 0.80 -8.76 -12.74
CA SER A 306 -0.21 -8.21 -11.82
C SER A 306 -0.54 -6.74 -12.07
N TYR A 307 0.29 -6.01 -12.84
CA TYR A 307 0.03 -4.62 -13.16
C TYR A 307 -1.29 -4.44 -13.94
N GLY A 308 -1.53 -5.29 -14.94
CA GLY A 308 -2.77 -5.27 -15.73
C GLY A 308 -4.01 -5.72 -14.96
N GLU A 309 -3.85 -6.32 -13.79
CA GLU A 309 -4.94 -6.78 -12.92
C GLU A 309 -5.43 -5.69 -11.96
N CYS A 310 -4.71 -4.56 -11.86
CA CYS A 310 -5.08 -3.45 -11.00
C CYS A 310 -6.45 -2.89 -11.43
N ASN A 311 -7.41 -2.89 -10.50
CA ASN A 311 -8.71 -2.26 -10.69
C ASN A 311 -8.85 -1.09 -9.72
N PHE A 312 -8.89 0.13 -10.24
CA PHE A 312 -8.96 1.33 -9.42
C PHE A 312 -10.21 1.40 -8.53
N ALA A 313 -11.29 0.70 -8.90
CA ALA A 313 -12.52 0.62 -8.11
C ALA A 313 -12.31 0.05 -6.70
N MET A 314 -11.21 -0.68 -6.45
CA MET A 314 -10.87 -1.17 -5.11
C MET A 314 -10.62 -0.03 -4.09
N ASN A 315 -10.40 1.20 -4.58
CA ASN A 315 -10.20 2.40 -3.77
C ASN A 315 -11.52 3.08 -3.37
N ASP A 316 -12.66 2.47 -3.67
CA ASP A 316 -13.95 2.75 -3.05
C ASP A 316 -14.32 1.52 -2.20
N PRO A 317 -14.01 1.51 -0.89
CA PRO A 317 -14.15 0.31 -0.06
C PRO A 317 -15.60 -0.20 0.01
N VAL A 318 -16.58 0.69 -0.17
CA VAL A 318 -17.99 0.30 -0.19
C VAL A 318 -18.35 -0.40 -1.50
N ALA A 319 -17.90 0.14 -2.64
CA ALA A 319 -18.11 -0.50 -3.93
C ALA A 319 -17.33 -1.83 -4.04
N ASP A 320 -16.10 -1.86 -3.56
CA ASP A 320 -15.25 -3.06 -3.50
C ASP A 320 -15.89 -4.17 -2.65
N ALA A 321 -16.36 -3.86 -1.45
CA ALA A 321 -17.04 -4.83 -0.58
C ALA A 321 -18.34 -5.38 -1.22
N ARG A 322 -19.09 -4.56 -1.96
CA ARG A 322 -20.25 -5.03 -2.76
C ARG A 322 -19.81 -5.94 -3.90
N ALA A 323 -18.77 -5.58 -4.63
CA ALA A 323 -18.26 -6.36 -5.76
C ALA A 323 -17.76 -7.74 -5.30
N ARG A 324 -17.11 -7.81 -4.12
CA ARG A 324 -16.72 -9.06 -3.46
C ARG A 324 -17.87 -9.81 -2.80
N GLN A 325 -19.05 -9.20 -2.74
CA GLN A 325 -20.27 -9.75 -2.13
C GLN A 325 -20.08 -10.15 -0.67
N VAL A 326 -19.44 -9.32 0.15
CA VAL A 326 -19.21 -9.60 1.59
C VAL A 326 -20.16 -8.85 2.54
N LEU A 327 -20.95 -7.90 2.02
CA LEU A 327 -21.90 -7.13 2.82
C LEU A 327 -23.18 -7.94 3.10
N GLU A 328 -23.68 -7.87 4.33
CA GLU A 328 -24.97 -8.45 4.75
C GLU A 328 -25.08 -9.97 4.55
N GLN A 329 -23.96 -10.69 4.67
CA GLN A 329 -23.87 -12.13 4.37
C GLN A 329 -23.96 -13.06 5.60
N GLY A 330 -24.42 -12.56 6.75
CA GLY A 330 -24.56 -13.38 7.97
C GLY A 330 -23.30 -13.52 8.83
N PHE A 331 -22.23 -12.79 8.52
CA PHE A 331 -21.04 -12.63 9.37
C PHE A 331 -20.64 -11.15 9.48
N ASP A 332 -19.80 -10.83 10.47
CA ASP A 332 -19.35 -9.47 10.72
C ASP A 332 -18.13 -9.09 9.87
N THR A 333 -18.13 -7.88 9.30
CA THR A 333 -17.05 -7.33 8.47
C THR A 333 -16.46 -6.05 9.09
N PRO A 334 -15.80 -6.15 10.26
CA PRO A 334 -15.39 -4.97 11.04
C PRO A 334 -14.40 -4.06 10.31
N THR A 335 -13.47 -4.62 9.53
CA THR A 335 -12.57 -3.79 8.71
C THR A 335 -13.34 -3.04 7.64
N GLU A 336 -14.28 -3.67 6.94
CA GLU A 336 -15.09 -2.99 5.91
C GLU A 336 -15.92 -1.85 6.51
N GLN A 337 -16.52 -2.05 7.68
CA GLN A 337 -17.25 -0.99 8.40
C GLN A 337 -16.33 0.18 8.78
N ASN A 338 -15.11 -0.12 9.25
CA ASN A 338 -14.13 0.89 9.58
C ASN A 338 -13.66 1.68 8.33
N LEU A 339 -13.41 1.01 7.21
CA LEU A 339 -13.02 1.64 5.96
C LEU A 339 -14.16 2.46 5.34
N ALA A 340 -15.40 1.98 5.42
CA ALA A 340 -16.59 2.71 4.99
C ALA A 340 -16.79 4.01 5.79
N ALA A 341 -16.56 3.98 7.11
CA ALA A 341 -16.64 5.18 7.94
C ALA A 341 -15.59 6.24 7.56
N LEU A 342 -14.36 5.81 7.29
CA LEU A 342 -13.29 6.71 6.81
C LEU A 342 -13.61 7.27 5.42
N PHE A 343 -14.05 6.40 4.50
CA PHE A 343 -14.42 6.80 3.15
C PHE A 343 -15.60 7.76 3.13
N GLY A 344 -16.59 7.58 4.02
CA GLY A 344 -17.71 8.51 4.18
C GLY A 344 -17.26 9.94 4.43
N VAL A 345 -16.33 10.14 5.36
CA VAL A 345 -15.77 11.48 5.65
C VAL A 345 -15.02 12.07 4.45
N MET A 346 -14.29 11.23 3.70
CA MET A 346 -13.57 11.66 2.49
C MET A 346 -14.54 12.01 1.35
N LEU A 347 -15.62 11.24 1.20
CA LEU A 347 -16.65 11.48 0.18
C LEU A 347 -17.45 12.75 0.47
N ASP A 348 -17.83 12.97 1.72
CA ASP A 348 -18.51 14.20 2.11
C ASP A 348 -17.60 15.42 1.91
N HIS A 349 -16.31 15.29 2.21
CA HIS A 349 -15.33 16.33 1.89
C HIS A 349 -15.24 16.61 0.39
N ALA A 350 -15.13 15.57 -0.44
CA ALA A 350 -15.07 15.71 -1.89
C ALA A 350 -16.33 16.41 -2.43
N ARG A 351 -17.53 16.00 -2.00
CA ARG A 351 -18.80 16.65 -2.38
C ARG A 351 -18.83 18.11 -1.99
N GLU A 352 -18.48 18.44 -0.75
CA GLU A 352 -18.51 19.82 -0.28
C GLU A 352 -17.54 20.72 -1.03
N TYR A 353 -16.31 20.25 -1.25
CA TYR A 353 -15.31 21.02 -1.96
C TYR A 353 -15.74 21.23 -3.42
N LEU A 354 -16.18 20.18 -4.11
CA LEU A 354 -16.65 20.27 -5.49
C LEU A 354 -17.90 21.17 -5.62
N ALA A 355 -18.80 21.16 -4.64
CA ALA A 355 -20.00 22.01 -4.67
C ALA A 355 -19.69 23.51 -4.63
N LEU A 356 -18.51 23.92 -4.15
CA LEU A 356 -18.06 25.32 -4.21
C LEU A 356 -17.74 25.75 -5.65
N TYR A 357 -17.22 24.84 -6.47
CA TYR A 357 -16.68 25.14 -7.80
C TYR A 357 -17.56 24.63 -8.95
N TYR A 358 -18.47 23.68 -8.68
CA TYR A 358 -19.49 23.17 -9.62
C TYR A 358 -20.89 23.22 -8.99
N PRO A 359 -21.38 24.40 -8.58
CA PRO A 359 -22.61 24.52 -7.80
C PRO A 359 -23.88 24.15 -8.58
N VAL A 360 -23.87 24.25 -9.91
CA VAL A 360 -25.03 23.90 -10.75
C VAL A 360 -25.17 22.39 -10.82
N ALA A 361 -24.07 21.66 -11.02
CA ALA A 361 -24.04 20.21 -10.97
C ALA A 361 -24.33 19.65 -9.57
N ALA A 362 -23.82 20.29 -8.52
CA ALA A 362 -24.09 19.89 -7.14
C ALA A 362 -25.59 19.93 -6.78
N GLN A 363 -26.34 20.85 -7.40
CA GLN A 363 -27.79 21.00 -7.19
C GLN A 363 -28.62 20.11 -8.14
N GLY A 364 -27.98 19.29 -8.97
CA GLY A 364 -28.66 18.42 -9.95
C GLY A 364 -29.40 19.18 -11.05
N ARG A 365 -29.10 20.47 -11.25
CA ARG A 365 -29.81 21.32 -12.23
C ARG A 365 -29.28 21.16 -13.65
N SER A 366 -27.96 21.00 -13.81
CA SER A 366 -27.27 20.76 -15.08
C SER A 366 -25.86 20.25 -14.80
N ILE A 367 -25.26 19.51 -15.74
CA ILE A 367 -23.84 19.10 -15.70
C ILE A 367 -22.97 19.94 -16.64
N GLU A 368 -23.47 21.06 -17.15
CA GLU A 368 -22.80 21.89 -18.15
C GLU A 368 -21.50 22.52 -17.62
N ASP A 369 -21.46 22.93 -16.35
CA ASP A 369 -20.24 23.41 -15.70
C ASP A 369 -19.14 22.33 -15.72
N LEU A 370 -19.47 21.08 -15.37
CA LEU A 370 -18.57 19.94 -15.47
C LEU A 370 -18.17 19.61 -16.93
N GLN A 371 -19.11 19.67 -17.87
CA GLN A 371 -18.87 19.33 -19.28
C GLN A 371 -18.07 20.38 -20.06
N SER A 372 -18.18 21.64 -19.64
CA SER A 372 -17.43 22.78 -20.17
C SER A 372 -16.00 22.87 -19.63
N ASP A 373 -15.70 22.17 -18.54
CA ASP A 373 -14.37 22.12 -17.95
C ASP A 373 -13.44 21.20 -18.76
N THR A 374 -12.70 21.81 -19.68
CA THR A 374 -11.77 21.10 -20.58
C THR A 374 -10.60 20.47 -19.83
N ALA A 375 -10.16 21.09 -18.73
CA ALA A 375 -9.03 20.58 -17.94
C ALA A 375 -9.43 19.33 -17.17
N LEU A 376 -10.62 19.33 -16.54
CA LEU A 376 -11.21 18.16 -15.91
C LEU A 376 -11.37 16.99 -16.89
N LYS A 377 -11.91 17.24 -18.09
CA LYS A 377 -12.09 16.17 -19.09
C LYS A 377 -10.76 15.60 -19.56
N ALA A 378 -9.78 16.46 -19.86
CA ALA A 378 -8.46 16.02 -20.27
C ALA A 378 -7.72 15.25 -19.16
N TRP A 379 -7.89 15.66 -17.89
CA TRP A 379 -7.39 14.94 -16.72
C TRP A 379 -8.00 13.55 -16.61
N LEU A 380 -9.33 13.44 -16.78
CA LEU A 380 -10.03 12.17 -16.70
C LEU A 380 -9.68 11.22 -17.85
N ASP A 381 -9.54 11.74 -19.07
CA ASP A 381 -9.12 10.97 -20.23
C ASP A 381 -7.67 10.46 -20.05
N GLU A 382 -6.77 11.29 -19.51
CA GLU A 382 -5.40 10.87 -19.21
C GLU A 382 -5.35 9.82 -18.09
N LEU A 383 -6.17 9.95 -17.05
CA LEU A 383 -6.27 8.92 -16.01
C LEU A 383 -6.74 7.58 -16.57
N ASN A 384 -7.79 7.58 -17.39
CA ASN A 384 -8.29 6.34 -17.99
C ASN A 384 -7.30 5.71 -18.97
N ARG A 385 -6.41 6.50 -19.56
CA ARG A 385 -5.32 6.00 -20.41
C ARG A 385 -4.16 5.42 -19.59
N LEU A 386 -3.81 6.05 -18.47
CA LEU A 386 -2.61 5.70 -17.70
C LEU A 386 -2.84 4.60 -16.66
N VAL A 387 -3.96 4.67 -15.92
CA VAL A 387 -4.29 3.69 -14.88
C VAL A 387 -4.79 2.41 -15.56
N PRO A 388 -4.24 1.23 -15.24
CA PRO A 388 -4.74 -0.04 -15.77
C PRO A 388 -6.24 -0.20 -15.53
N ASN A 389 -6.98 -0.63 -16.56
CA ASN A 389 -8.44 -0.77 -16.54
C ASN A 389 -9.23 0.53 -16.26
N GLY A 390 -8.57 1.69 -16.30
CA GLY A 390 -9.17 3.00 -16.07
C GLY A 390 -9.64 3.25 -14.64
N VAL A 391 -10.30 4.40 -14.44
CA VAL A 391 -10.76 4.87 -13.12
C VAL A 391 -12.27 4.76 -12.91
N GLY A 392 -12.98 4.09 -13.82
CA GLY A 392 -14.42 3.81 -13.71
C GLY A 392 -15.34 5.00 -13.99
N LEU A 393 -14.80 6.18 -14.33
CA LEU A 393 -15.55 7.36 -14.74
C LEU A 393 -15.00 7.87 -16.07
N ARG A 394 -15.86 8.08 -17.06
CA ARG A 394 -15.50 8.60 -18.39
C ARG A 394 -15.95 10.04 -18.56
N SER A 395 -15.25 10.81 -19.38
CA SER A 395 -15.57 12.22 -19.66
C SER A 395 -16.96 12.42 -20.29
N ASP A 396 -17.43 11.45 -21.08
CA ASP A 396 -18.78 11.43 -21.66
C ASP A 396 -19.88 10.94 -20.73
N ALA A 397 -19.51 10.29 -19.61
CA ALA A 397 -20.41 9.81 -18.57
C ALA A 397 -20.24 10.59 -17.25
N LEU A 398 -19.69 11.80 -17.33
CA LEU A 398 -19.35 12.62 -16.17
C LEU A 398 -20.62 13.05 -15.41
N SER A 399 -20.58 12.86 -14.09
CA SER A 399 -21.61 13.33 -13.16
C SER A 399 -20.93 13.89 -11.91
N PHE A 400 -21.65 14.75 -11.18
CA PHE A 400 -21.14 15.32 -9.93
C PHE A 400 -20.79 14.23 -8.90
N GLU A 401 -21.70 13.27 -8.69
CA GLU A 401 -21.46 12.18 -7.74
C GLU A 401 -20.35 11.25 -8.21
N GLY A 402 -20.26 10.96 -9.51
CA GLY A 402 -19.16 10.18 -10.07
C GLY A 402 -17.80 10.83 -9.82
N LEU A 403 -17.70 12.15 -10.04
CA LEU A 403 -16.48 12.91 -9.77
C LEU A 403 -16.16 12.95 -8.27
N ALA A 404 -17.16 13.19 -7.41
CA ALA A 404 -16.97 13.22 -5.96
C ALA A 404 -16.46 11.87 -5.43
N ARG A 405 -17.02 10.74 -5.90
CA ARG A 405 -16.52 9.40 -5.55
C ARG A 405 -15.11 9.17 -6.07
N LEU A 406 -14.79 9.55 -7.31
CA LEU A 406 -13.44 9.42 -7.85
C LEU A 406 -12.43 10.19 -7.00
N VAL A 407 -12.72 11.44 -6.64
CA VAL A 407 -11.88 12.26 -5.76
C VAL A 407 -11.73 11.61 -4.38
N ALA A 408 -12.81 11.12 -3.79
CA ALA A 408 -12.77 10.41 -2.51
C ALA A 408 -11.91 9.14 -2.60
N SER A 409 -11.96 8.39 -3.70
CA SER A 409 -11.12 7.23 -3.95
C SER A 409 -9.65 7.58 -4.09
N VAL A 410 -9.30 8.72 -4.68
CA VAL A 410 -7.92 9.21 -4.71
C VAL A 410 -7.41 9.52 -3.30
N ILE A 411 -8.19 10.24 -2.50
CA ILE A 411 -7.88 10.55 -1.10
C ILE A 411 -7.71 9.24 -0.31
N TYR A 412 -8.68 8.34 -0.41
CA TYR A 412 -8.67 7.04 0.26
C TYR A 412 -7.45 6.19 -0.12
N MET A 413 -7.12 6.12 -1.41
CA MET A 413 -5.98 5.35 -1.89
C MET A 413 -4.66 5.90 -1.33
N ALA A 414 -4.46 7.21 -1.40
CA ALA A 414 -3.24 7.85 -0.94
C ALA A 414 -3.07 7.84 0.59
N SER A 415 -4.19 7.76 1.32
CA SER A 415 -4.18 7.71 2.78
C SER A 415 -4.51 6.33 3.35
N ALA A 416 -5.77 5.90 3.30
CA ALA A 416 -6.24 4.76 4.07
C ALA A 416 -5.75 3.44 3.49
N GLN A 417 -5.87 3.26 2.18
CA GLN A 417 -5.39 2.05 1.50
C GLN A 417 -3.87 1.91 1.65
N HIS A 418 -3.11 2.98 1.42
CA HIS A 418 -1.66 2.97 1.61
C HIS A 418 -1.25 2.58 3.04
N GLU A 419 -1.85 3.18 4.07
CA GLU A 419 -1.50 2.85 5.46
C GLU A 419 -1.92 1.42 5.86
N LEU A 420 -3.09 0.96 5.42
CA LEU A 420 -3.58 -0.39 5.70
C LEU A 420 -2.70 -1.47 5.04
N LEU A 421 -2.30 -1.25 3.80
CA LEU A 421 -1.51 -2.24 3.04
C LEU A 421 0.00 -2.14 3.31
N GLY A 422 0.47 -1.00 3.80
CA GLY A 422 1.87 -0.73 4.10
C GLY A 422 2.17 -0.77 5.60
N SER A 423 1.96 0.36 6.29
CA SER A 423 2.38 0.55 7.68
C SER A 423 1.74 -0.43 8.68
N PHE A 424 0.51 -0.89 8.42
CA PHE A 424 -0.15 -1.87 9.30
C PHE A 424 0.55 -3.23 9.32
N LEU A 425 1.30 -3.58 8.27
CA LEU A 425 2.07 -4.82 8.24
C LEU A 425 3.13 -4.91 9.34
N TRP A 426 3.50 -3.77 9.94
CA TRP A 426 4.30 -3.71 11.15
C TRP A 426 3.81 -4.68 12.23
N ASN A 427 2.50 -4.73 12.47
CA ASN A 427 1.91 -5.58 13.50
C ASN A 427 1.64 -7.02 13.04
N TYR A 428 1.80 -7.34 11.75
CA TYR A 428 1.47 -8.66 11.21
C TYR A 428 2.71 -9.44 10.77
N GLN A 429 3.57 -8.84 9.94
CA GLN A 429 4.72 -9.50 9.31
C GLN A 429 5.84 -9.86 10.30
N LEU A 430 5.96 -9.14 11.41
CA LEU A 430 7.06 -9.37 12.35
C LEU A 430 6.87 -10.62 13.23
N TRP A 431 5.73 -11.30 13.11
CA TRP A 431 5.41 -12.51 13.86
C TRP A 431 5.56 -13.76 12.98
N THR A 432 6.76 -14.01 12.44
CA THR A 432 6.97 -15.06 11.40
C THR A 432 6.65 -16.48 11.86
N HIS A 433 6.73 -16.75 13.16
CA HIS A 433 6.25 -18.01 13.76
C HIS A 433 4.75 -18.29 13.53
N ARG A 434 3.96 -17.27 13.16
CA ARG A 434 2.53 -17.34 12.82
C ARG A 434 2.29 -17.09 11.35
N GLN A 435 2.88 -16.01 10.83
CA GLN A 435 2.80 -15.59 9.45
C GLN A 435 4.21 -15.54 8.85
N PRO A 436 4.75 -16.66 8.37
CA PRO A 436 6.07 -16.66 7.76
C PRO A 436 6.08 -15.83 6.48
N ILE A 437 7.24 -15.25 6.17
CA ILE A 437 7.50 -14.56 4.90
C ILE A 437 8.17 -15.47 3.87
N ARG A 438 8.71 -16.61 4.34
CA ARG A 438 9.26 -17.70 3.56
C ARG A 438 8.91 -19.01 4.27
N VAL A 439 8.47 -20.01 3.52
CA VAL A 439 8.26 -21.36 4.03
C VAL A 439 9.31 -22.28 3.42
N TYR A 440 10.20 -22.82 4.26
CA TYR A 440 11.28 -23.69 3.81
C TYR A 440 10.78 -25.14 3.71
N ALA A 441 11.15 -25.83 2.63
CA ALA A 441 10.73 -27.22 2.37
C ALA A 441 11.22 -28.20 3.44
N ASN A 442 12.34 -27.89 4.11
CA ASN A 442 12.89 -28.68 5.21
C ASN A 442 12.27 -28.35 6.58
N GLY A 443 11.26 -27.47 6.63
CA GLY A 443 10.55 -27.08 7.87
C GLY A 443 11.33 -26.15 8.81
N GLN A 444 12.51 -25.65 8.42
CA GLN A 444 13.28 -24.74 9.26
C GLN A 444 12.61 -23.35 9.38
N PRO A 445 12.75 -22.64 10.52
CA PRO A 445 12.37 -21.23 10.62
C PRO A 445 13.28 -20.34 9.76
N GLU A 446 12.86 -19.10 9.53
CA GLU A 446 13.64 -18.16 8.71
C GLU A 446 15.07 -17.97 9.24
N PRO A 447 16.07 -17.89 8.35
CA PRO A 447 17.42 -17.46 8.69
C PRO A 447 17.45 -16.08 9.36
N MET A 448 18.43 -15.88 10.24
CA MET A 448 18.56 -14.63 11.00
C MET A 448 18.71 -13.38 10.13
N ASP A 449 19.36 -13.46 8.98
CA ASP A 449 19.53 -12.34 8.07
C ASP A 449 18.23 -11.97 7.34
N VAL A 450 17.48 -12.97 6.86
CA VAL A 450 16.15 -12.77 6.26
C VAL A 450 15.22 -12.07 7.26
N TYR A 451 15.16 -12.55 8.50
CA TYR A 451 14.31 -11.92 9.53
C TYR A 451 14.79 -10.52 9.91
N GLN A 452 16.11 -10.28 9.99
CA GLN A 452 16.64 -8.94 10.23
C GLN A 452 16.32 -7.98 9.09
N ARG A 453 16.39 -8.46 7.84
CA ARG A 453 16.02 -7.69 6.64
C ARG A 453 14.55 -7.31 6.66
N LEU A 454 13.67 -8.26 7.00
CA LEU A 454 12.23 -8.00 7.19
C LEU A 454 11.98 -6.90 8.22
N VAL A 455 12.61 -6.97 9.39
CA VAL A 455 12.47 -5.96 10.46
C VAL A 455 12.92 -4.59 9.99
N ASN A 456 14.09 -4.49 9.34
CA ASN A 456 14.61 -3.21 8.86
C ASN A 456 13.74 -2.63 7.74
N ALA A 457 13.25 -3.46 6.82
CA ALA A 457 12.37 -3.04 5.73
C ALA A 457 11.05 -2.50 6.28
N ASN A 458 10.38 -3.26 7.16
CA ASN A 458 9.14 -2.84 7.80
C ASN A 458 9.33 -1.58 8.67
N PHE A 459 10.47 -1.45 9.36
CA PHE A 459 10.78 -0.25 10.13
C PHE A 459 10.89 0.99 9.23
N ASN A 460 11.54 0.87 8.07
CA ASN A 460 11.67 1.97 7.11
C ASN A 460 10.34 2.36 6.43
N LEU A 461 9.31 1.51 6.46
CA LEU A 461 7.95 1.87 6.01
C LEU A 461 7.20 2.75 7.02
N ASN A 462 7.70 2.86 8.25
CA ASN A 462 7.06 3.59 9.36
C ASN A 462 7.69 4.97 9.62
N VAL A 463 8.19 5.61 8.55
CA VAL A 463 8.76 6.95 8.61
C VAL A 463 7.71 8.03 8.90
N ARG A 464 8.16 9.12 9.53
CA ARG A 464 7.30 10.26 9.85
C ARG A 464 6.91 11.01 8.57
N ARG A 465 5.62 10.99 8.25
CA ARG A 465 5.03 11.65 7.08
C ARG A 465 3.98 12.67 7.50
N ARG A 466 3.61 13.57 6.58
CA ARG A 466 2.58 14.58 6.83
C ARG A 466 1.25 13.87 7.09
N ALA A 467 0.65 14.14 8.24
CA ALA A 467 -0.62 13.52 8.62
C ALA A 467 -1.77 14.07 7.78
N LEU A 468 -2.74 13.22 7.46
CA LEU A 468 -3.96 13.60 6.74
C LEU A 468 -4.77 14.66 7.50
N ILE A 469 -4.78 14.57 8.83
CA ILE A 469 -5.48 15.49 9.72
C ILE A 469 -4.83 16.88 9.80
N GLY A 470 -3.68 17.08 9.17
CA GLY A 470 -2.98 18.36 9.17
C GLY A 470 -3.80 19.46 8.49
N ASP A 471 -3.41 20.71 8.75
CA ASP A 471 -3.99 21.86 8.04
C ASP A 471 -3.39 21.97 6.63
N PHE A 472 -4.29 22.05 5.65
CA PHE A 472 -4.00 22.27 4.23
C PHE A 472 -4.76 23.47 3.65
N GLY A 473 -5.40 24.29 4.49
CA GLY A 473 -6.18 25.46 4.05
C GLY A 473 -5.38 26.44 3.20
N TYR A 474 -4.06 26.54 3.43
CA TYR A 474 -3.16 27.35 2.61
C TYR A 474 -3.06 26.92 1.14
N LEU A 475 -3.52 25.72 0.78
CA LEU A 475 -3.58 25.24 -0.60
C LEU A 475 -4.84 25.70 -1.34
N ALA A 476 -5.87 26.20 -0.65
CA ALA A 476 -7.13 26.58 -1.28
C ALA A 476 -7.00 27.79 -2.22
N LEU A 477 -7.93 27.89 -3.18
CA LEU A 477 -8.02 29.03 -4.09
C LEU A 477 -8.56 30.30 -3.41
N ASP A 478 -9.37 30.12 -2.38
CA ASP A 478 -10.15 31.20 -1.75
C ASP A 478 -10.50 30.84 -0.28
N PRO A 479 -11.06 31.81 0.49
CA PRO A 479 -11.42 31.57 1.89
C PRO A 479 -12.46 30.46 2.10
N GLN A 480 -13.39 30.24 1.17
CA GLN A 480 -14.42 29.20 1.30
C GLN A 480 -13.80 27.80 1.11
N GLY A 481 -12.91 27.65 0.13
CA GLY A 481 -12.10 26.44 -0.07
C GLY A 481 -11.21 26.16 1.15
N SER A 482 -10.58 27.19 1.73
CA SER A 482 -9.76 27.03 2.93
C SER A 482 -10.59 26.53 4.11
N ALA A 483 -11.75 27.15 4.35
CA ALA A 483 -12.68 26.73 5.38
C ALA A 483 -13.18 25.28 5.14
N CYS A 484 -13.38 24.88 3.88
CA CYS A 484 -13.76 23.52 3.52
C CYS A 484 -12.68 22.49 3.88
N LEU A 485 -11.41 22.78 3.57
CA LEU A 485 -10.28 21.90 3.92
C LEU A 485 -10.12 21.79 5.45
N GLN A 486 -10.30 22.89 6.18
CA GLN A 486 -10.24 22.89 7.65
C GLN A 486 -11.40 22.09 8.28
N ARG A 487 -12.61 22.15 7.71
CA ARG A 487 -13.73 21.32 8.14
C ARG A 487 -13.45 19.82 7.96
N PHE A 488 -12.76 19.43 6.90
CA PHE A 488 -12.36 18.03 6.71
C PHE A 488 -11.43 17.55 7.83
N SER A 489 -10.41 18.34 8.18
CA SER A 489 -9.53 18.03 9.31
C SER A 489 -10.31 17.92 10.63
N ALA A 490 -11.26 18.82 10.89
CA ALA A 490 -12.12 18.75 12.07
C ALA A 490 -12.99 17.49 12.11
N ARG A 491 -13.55 17.05 10.98
CA ARG A 491 -14.33 15.78 10.91
C ARG A 491 -13.47 14.55 11.12
N LEU A 492 -12.24 14.55 10.63
CA LEU A 492 -11.28 13.48 10.92
C LEU A 492 -10.95 13.44 12.42
N GLU A 493 -10.84 14.59 13.10
CA GLU A 493 -10.68 14.66 14.56
C GLU A 493 -11.90 14.13 15.31
N GLU A 494 -13.11 14.49 14.87
CA GLU A 494 -14.36 14.00 15.45
C GLU A 494 -14.48 12.48 15.29
N LEU A 495 -14.20 11.95 14.10
CA LEU A 495 -14.21 10.51 13.85
C LEU A 495 -13.16 9.80 14.69
N GLN A 496 -11.97 10.38 14.85
CA GLN A 496 -10.93 9.86 15.73
C GLN A 496 -11.39 9.80 17.19
N GLN A 497 -12.02 10.86 17.70
CA GLN A 497 -12.53 10.91 19.06
C GLN A 497 -13.62 9.86 19.28
N THR A 498 -14.50 9.70 18.30
CA THR A 498 -15.54 8.66 18.31
C THR A 498 -14.92 7.26 18.37
N MET A 499 -13.98 6.95 17.47
CA MET A 499 -13.31 5.65 17.44
C MET A 499 -12.47 5.36 18.69
N ALA A 500 -11.96 6.39 19.37
CA ALA A 500 -11.18 6.26 20.60
C ALA A 500 -12.02 5.96 21.85
N ARG A 501 -13.36 6.02 21.76
CA ARG A 501 -14.26 5.57 22.83
C ARG A 501 -14.36 4.04 22.89
N GLU A 502 -14.02 3.36 21.80
CA GLU A 502 -13.91 1.91 21.75
C GLU A 502 -12.49 1.46 22.13
N PRO A 503 -12.31 0.22 22.63
CA PRO A 503 -10.98 -0.34 22.84
C PRO A 503 -10.12 -0.27 21.58
N TRP A 504 -8.83 0.04 21.76
CA TRP A 504 -7.90 0.04 20.65
C TRP A 504 -7.74 -1.36 20.06
N ALA A 505 -7.71 -1.46 18.74
CA ALA A 505 -7.53 -2.72 18.04
C ALA A 505 -6.45 -2.61 16.96
N VAL A 506 -5.60 -3.64 16.86
CA VAL A 506 -4.48 -3.72 15.90
C VAL A 506 -4.95 -3.58 14.44
N TRP A 507 -6.13 -4.12 14.13
CA TRP A 507 -6.69 -4.14 12.78
C TRP A 507 -7.38 -2.83 12.38
N LYS A 508 -7.72 -1.95 13.34
CA LYS A 508 -8.57 -0.79 13.12
C LYS A 508 -7.74 0.42 12.67
N LEU A 509 -8.14 1.04 11.57
CA LEU A 509 -7.51 2.22 11.02
C LEU A 509 -8.13 3.48 11.65
N TYR A 510 -7.27 4.36 12.17
CA TYR A 510 -7.67 5.57 12.90
C TYR A 510 -7.22 6.82 12.14
N PRO A 511 -8.01 7.92 12.12
CA PRO A 511 -7.64 9.13 11.38
C PRO A 511 -6.26 9.70 11.75
N ARG A 512 -5.80 9.59 13.01
CA ARG A 512 -4.48 10.10 13.44
C ARG A 512 -3.28 9.37 12.82
N VAL A 513 -3.44 8.11 12.42
CA VAL A 513 -2.32 7.37 11.80
C VAL A 513 -2.22 7.66 10.31
N LEU A 514 -3.31 8.10 9.67
CA LEU A 514 -3.38 8.37 8.23
C LEU A 514 -2.40 9.45 7.79
N LYS A 515 -1.73 9.19 6.67
CA LYS A 515 -0.83 10.13 5.99
C LYS A 515 -1.53 10.70 4.77
N VAL A 516 -1.15 11.91 4.38
CA VAL A 516 -1.80 12.59 3.25
C VAL A 516 -1.32 12.05 1.91
N ASN A 517 -0.14 11.44 1.83
CA ASN A 517 0.44 10.94 0.59
C ASN A 517 1.32 9.69 0.80
N ILE A 518 1.65 9.07 -0.33
CA ILE A 518 2.38 7.79 -0.41
C ILE A 518 3.90 7.96 -0.52
N ASN A 519 4.46 9.13 -0.18
CA ASN A 519 5.90 9.33 -0.24
C ASN A 519 6.65 8.64 0.92
N ALA A 520 7.94 8.35 0.72
CA ALA A 520 8.84 7.69 1.67
C ALA A 520 10.06 8.56 2.07
#